data_AF-A0A7W9TDV0-F1
#
_entry.id   AF-A0A7W9TDV0-F1
#
_cell.length_a   1.000
_cell.length_b   1.000
_cell.length_c   1.000
_cell.angle_alpha   90.00
_cell.angle_beta   90.00
_cell.angle_gamma   90.00
#
_symmetry.space_group_name_H-M   'P 1'
#
loop_
_entity.id
_entity.type
_entity.pdbx_description
1 polymer ?
#
loop_
_entity_poly.entity_id
_entity_poly.type
_entity_poly.pdbx_seq_one_letter_code
_entity_poly.pdbx_strand_id
1 'polypeptide(L)'
;MQLRQTEVYAVELSQYSGGGDVRVIVPRVHGEVASTAKSPSGRRPVQRTTRAEMDALIWTRPDPEVRRIATALLDHAAAEGRPEGGTAKYRSMSVYYRVDGRQVRRWNLSLQNGPVRDDLSFAFGSITYHLGRDMAAAFAASLPAVPELTEKLEALPAKEYNAWPSVSLPALASQPGGLESILSAIQGLVDGRAPSA
;
A
#
# COMPACT_ATOMS: atom_id res chain seq x y z
N MET A 1 -54.28 -30.62 -18.32
CA MET A 1 -53.39 -31.20 -17.30
C MET A 1 -52.19 -31.76 -18.06
N GLN A 2 -51.05 -31.08 -18.01
CA GLN A 2 -49.88 -31.48 -18.79
C GLN A 2 -48.64 -31.22 -17.94
N LEU A 3 -47.96 -32.32 -17.60
CA LEU A 3 -46.67 -32.35 -16.92
C LEU A 3 -45.66 -31.59 -17.78
N ARG A 4 -45.09 -30.49 -17.26
CA ARG A 4 -43.96 -29.83 -17.91
C ARG A 4 -42.67 -30.51 -17.47
N GLN A 5 -41.96 -31.05 -18.45
CA GLN A 5 -40.61 -31.54 -18.33
C GLN A 5 -39.70 -30.41 -17.86
N THR A 6 -38.88 -30.67 -16.84
CA THR A 6 -37.81 -29.78 -16.42
C THR A 6 -36.53 -30.24 -17.10
N GLU A 7 -35.97 -29.40 -17.96
CA GLU A 7 -34.61 -29.57 -18.48
C GLU A 7 -33.60 -29.12 -17.41
N VAL A 8 -32.70 -30.02 -17.03
CA VAL A 8 -31.65 -29.80 -16.03
C VAL A 8 -30.35 -29.50 -16.77
N TYR A 9 -29.86 -28.26 -16.69
CA TYR A 9 -28.70 -27.81 -17.49
C TYR A 9 -27.36 -27.70 -16.75
N ALA A 10 -27.30 -27.90 -15.42
CA ALA A 10 -26.04 -28.17 -14.71
C ALA A 10 -26.33 -28.61 -13.27
N VAL A 11 -25.60 -29.63 -12.80
CA VAL A 11 -25.55 -30.03 -11.38
C VAL A 11 -24.14 -29.74 -10.90
N GLU A 12 -23.98 -28.79 -9.98
CA GLU A 12 -22.69 -28.52 -9.34
C GLU A 12 -22.57 -29.40 -8.08
N LEU A 13 -21.60 -30.33 -8.06
CA LEU A 13 -21.33 -31.22 -6.93
C LEU A 13 -20.13 -30.68 -6.13
N SER A 14 -20.40 -30.00 -5.03
CA SER A 14 -19.34 -29.66 -4.05
C SER A 14 -19.13 -30.84 -3.11
N GLN A 15 -18.01 -31.56 -3.27
CA GLN A 15 -17.59 -32.61 -2.34
C GLN A 15 -16.92 -31.99 -1.12
N TYR A 16 -17.49 -32.17 0.07
CA TYR A 16 -16.81 -31.94 1.34
C TYR A 16 -16.29 -33.28 1.86
N SER A 17 -14.97 -33.42 2.00
CA SER A 17 -14.35 -34.58 2.66
C SER A 17 -14.12 -34.26 4.14
N GLY A 18 -15.08 -34.62 4.99
CA GLY A 18 -14.89 -34.79 6.42
C GLY A 18 -14.75 -36.28 6.72
N GLY A 19 -13.75 -36.68 7.49
CA GLY A 19 -13.49 -38.09 7.80
C GLY A 19 -14.66 -38.75 8.53
N GLY A 20 -15.29 -39.74 7.88
CA GLY A 20 -16.41 -40.51 8.42
C GLY A 20 -17.58 -40.62 7.43
N ASP A 21 -18.14 -41.81 7.33
CA ASP A 21 -18.97 -42.31 6.22
C ASP A 21 -20.42 -41.78 6.20
N VAL A 22 -20.59 -40.45 6.20
CA VAL A 22 -21.91 -39.80 6.11
C VAL A 22 -21.88 -38.66 5.10
N ARG A 23 -22.69 -38.77 4.04
CA ARG A 23 -22.95 -37.68 3.07
C ARG A 23 -24.35 -37.13 3.31
N VAL A 24 -24.45 -35.82 3.56
CA VAL A 24 -25.74 -35.10 3.64
C VAL A 24 -25.93 -34.31 2.35
N ILE A 25 -27.04 -34.57 1.65
CA ILE A 25 -27.43 -33.86 0.42
C ILE A 25 -28.66 -33.01 0.75
N VAL A 26 -28.54 -31.68 0.64
CA VAL A 26 -29.66 -30.75 0.82
C VAL A 26 -30.01 -30.13 -0.53
N PRO A 27 -31.12 -30.54 -1.18
CA PRO A 27 -31.57 -29.88 -2.40
C PRO A 27 -32.25 -28.54 -2.06
N ARG A 28 -31.81 -27.46 -2.71
CA ARG A 28 -32.54 -26.18 -2.72
C ARG A 28 -33.24 -26.02 -4.07
N VAL A 29 -34.57 -25.95 -4.03
CA VAL A 29 -35.40 -25.61 -5.20
C VAL A 29 -35.55 -24.09 -5.25
N HIS A 30 -35.14 -23.47 -6.35
CA HIS A 30 -35.33 -22.04 -6.57
C HIS A 30 -36.68 -21.81 -7.27
N GLY A 31 -37.71 -21.47 -6.49
CA GLY A 31 -38.98 -20.96 -7.00
C GLY A 31 -38.89 -19.47 -7.35
N GLU A 32 -39.52 -19.11 -8.45
CA GLU A 32 -39.47 -17.81 -9.12
C GLU A 32 -40.31 -16.74 -8.39
N VAL A 33 -39.92 -16.33 -7.17
CA VAL A 33 -40.41 -15.08 -6.53
C VAL A 33 -39.33 -14.50 -5.59
N ALA A 34 -38.15 -14.16 -6.13
CA ALA A 34 -37.14 -13.37 -5.42
C ALA A 34 -36.22 -12.57 -6.37
N SER A 35 -36.69 -12.27 -7.58
CA SER A 35 -35.92 -11.53 -8.59
C SER A 35 -36.04 -10.01 -8.49
N THR A 36 -36.53 -9.46 -7.37
CA THR A 36 -36.62 -8.00 -7.15
C THR A 36 -36.15 -7.58 -5.76
N ALA A 37 -34.93 -7.97 -5.37
CA ALA A 37 -34.21 -7.34 -4.25
C ALA A 37 -32.72 -7.68 -4.25
N LYS A 38 -32.05 -7.73 -5.41
CA LYS A 38 -30.63 -7.39 -5.44
C LYS A 38 -30.56 -5.90 -5.72
N SER A 39 -30.82 -5.11 -4.68
CA SER A 39 -30.31 -3.75 -4.63
C SER A 39 -28.84 -3.83 -5.06
N PRO A 40 -28.38 -3.03 -6.03
CA PRO A 40 -26.95 -2.89 -6.24
C PRO A 40 -26.42 -2.51 -4.87
N SER A 41 -25.60 -3.35 -4.25
CA SER A 41 -24.76 -2.89 -3.15
C SER A 41 -24.01 -1.71 -3.75
N GLY A 42 -24.43 -0.50 -3.36
CA GLY A 42 -24.05 0.71 -4.07
C GLY A 42 -22.55 0.68 -4.27
N ARG A 43 -22.10 0.90 -5.52
CA ARG A 43 -20.70 1.21 -5.79
C ARG A 43 -20.39 2.42 -4.92
N ARG A 44 -19.87 2.18 -3.72
CA ARG A 44 -19.38 3.23 -2.86
C ARG A 44 -18.25 3.87 -3.67
N PRO A 45 -18.32 5.17 -3.99
CA PRO A 45 -17.22 5.81 -4.68
C PRO A 45 -15.97 5.54 -3.86
N VAL A 46 -14.97 4.93 -4.50
CA VAL A 46 -13.69 4.68 -3.89
C VAL A 46 -13.07 6.05 -3.62
N GLN A 47 -13.31 6.59 -2.44
CA GLN A 47 -12.85 7.92 -2.06
C GLN A 47 -11.34 7.86 -1.86
N ARG A 48 -10.61 8.60 -2.69
CA ARG A 48 -9.17 8.81 -2.50
C ARG A 48 -8.96 9.67 -1.26
N THR A 49 -7.97 9.30 -0.47
CA THR A 49 -7.50 10.12 0.66
C THR A 49 -7.02 11.48 0.16
N THR A 50 -7.50 12.56 0.75
CA THR A 50 -7.06 13.93 0.42
C THR A 50 -5.91 14.37 1.32
N ARG A 51 -5.18 15.43 0.90
CA ARG A 51 -4.14 16.04 1.73
C ARG A 51 -4.70 16.56 3.05
N ALA A 52 -5.84 17.24 3.02
CA ALA A 52 -6.51 17.73 4.23
C ALA A 52 -6.90 16.61 5.21
N GLU A 53 -7.33 15.44 4.70
CA GLU A 53 -7.61 14.27 5.55
C GLU A 53 -6.33 13.68 6.17
N MET A 54 -5.19 13.69 5.45
CA MET A 54 -3.90 13.32 6.03
C MET A 54 -3.50 14.31 7.12
N ASP A 55 -3.53 15.63 6.84
CA ASP A 55 -3.14 16.66 7.80
C ASP A 55 -3.99 16.61 9.07
N ALA A 56 -5.32 16.49 8.92
CA ALA A 56 -6.22 16.34 10.06
C ALA A 56 -5.86 15.13 10.93
N LEU A 57 -5.50 14.00 10.29
CA LEU A 57 -5.10 12.80 10.99
C LEU A 57 -3.73 12.93 11.67
N ILE A 58 -2.76 13.55 10.99
CA ILE A 58 -1.44 13.88 11.55
C ILE A 58 -1.63 14.69 12.83
N TRP A 59 -2.48 15.72 12.83
CA TRP A 59 -2.72 16.56 14.00
C TRP A 59 -3.22 15.80 15.24
N THR A 60 -3.90 14.67 15.05
CA THR A 60 -4.34 13.81 16.16
C THR A 60 -3.23 12.98 16.82
N ARG A 61 -2.02 12.93 16.23
CA ARG A 61 -0.94 12.10 16.77
C ARG A 61 -0.37 12.72 18.06
N PRO A 62 -0.19 11.90 19.12
CA PRO A 62 0.28 12.41 20.40
C PRO A 62 1.74 12.84 20.37
N ASP A 63 2.57 12.17 19.56
CA ASP A 63 3.99 12.46 19.43
C ASP A 63 4.20 13.67 18.49
N PRO A 64 4.74 14.80 18.98
CA PRO A 64 5.01 15.97 18.15
C PRO A 64 6.03 15.71 17.04
N GLU A 65 6.97 14.80 17.25
CA GLU A 65 8.02 14.50 16.28
C GLU A 65 7.47 13.66 15.12
N VAL A 66 6.59 12.70 15.41
CA VAL A 66 5.83 11.98 14.38
C VAL A 66 5.02 12.96 13.53
N ARG A 67 4.40 13.98 14.14
CA ARG A 67 3.68 15.04 13.41
C ARG A 67 4.58 15.86 12.51
N ARG A 68 5.74 16.29 13.04
CA ARG A 68 6.75 17.05 12.29
C ARG A 68 7.19 16.27 11.06
N ILE A 69 7.57 15.00 11.24
CA ILE A 69 8.06 14.12 10.17
C ILE A 69 6.99 13.91 9.09
N ALA A 70 5.78 13.51 9.48
CA ALA A 70 4.70 13.27 8.52
C ALA A 70 4.38 14.52 7.69
N THR A 71 4.32 15.69 8.35
CA THR A 71 4.07 16.98 7.69
C THR A 71 5.19 17.33 6.71
N ALA A 72 6.45 17.25 7.15
CA ALA A 72 7.61 17.56 6.31
C ALA A 72 7.72 16.65 5.08
N LEU A 73 7.44 15.35 5.22
CA LEU A 73 7.40 14.42 4.09
C LEU A 73 6.35 14.82 3.05
N LEU A 74 5.14 15.19 3.50
CA LEU A 74 4.05 15.59 2.61
C LEU A 74 4.28 16.98 1.99
N ASP A 75 4.94 17.89 2.70
CA ASP A 75 5.30 19.22 2.17
C ASP A 75 6.38 19.11 1.11
N HIS A 76 7.42 18.31 1.36
CA HIS A 76 8.43 17.99 0.35
C HIS A 76 7.79 17.32 -0.89
N ALA A 77 6.85 16.39 -0.69
CA ALA A 77 6.11 15.78 -1.79
C ALA A 77 5.29 16.77 -2.62
N ALA A 78 4.70 17.78 -1.98
CA ALA A 78 3.91 18.81 -2.65
C ALA A 78 4.79 19.80 -3.42
N ALA A 79 6.00 20.08 -2.94
CA ALA A 79 6.96 20.96 -3.60
C ALA A 79 7.65 20.28 -4.79
N GLU A 80 8.18 19.08 -4.59
CA GLU A 80 9.12 18.44 -5.53
C GLU A 80 8.52 17.24 -6.29
N GLY A 81 7.30 16.83 -5.94
CA GLY A 81 6.68 15.63 -6.46
C GLY A 81 5.19 15.82 -6.78
N ARG A 82 4.50 14.68 -6.85
CA ARG A 82 3.06 14.61 -7.03
C ARG A 82 2.47 13.66 -5.99
N PRO A 83 1.88 14.18 -4.91
CA PRO A 83 1.13 13.35 -3.97
C PRO A 83 -0.17 12.85 -4.61
N GLU A 84 -0.49 11.58 -4.41
CA GLU A 84 -1.70 10.93 -4.86
C GLU A 84 -2.36 10.14 -3.72
N GLY A 85 -3.63 10.44 -3.47
CA GLY A 85 -4.42 9.80 -2.44
C GLY A 85 -4.63 8.30 -2.67
N GLY A 86 -4.32 7.50 -1.64
CA GLY A 86 -4.63 6.08 -1.62
C GLY A 86 -6.12 5.83 -1.40
N THR A 87 -6.57 4.65 -1.82
CA THR A 87 -7.97 4.19 -1.74
C THR A 87 -8.20 3.14 -0.67
N ALA A 88 -7.19 2.88 0.16
CA ALA A 88 -7.28 1.91 1.24
C ALA A 88 -8.30 2.35 2.31
N LYS A 89 -8.71 1.42 3.18
CA LYS A 89 -9.56 1.72 4.33
C LYS A 89 -8.89 2.70 5.30
N TYR A 90 -7.57 2.73 5.32
CA TYR A 90 -6.76 3.66 6.09
C TYR A 90 -6.30 4.83 5.22
N ARG A 91 -5.95 5.95 5.88
CA ARG A 91 -5.48 7.13 5.18
C ARG A 91 -4.07 6.89 4.68
N SER A 92 -3.87 7.09 3.39
CA SER A 92 -2.57 6.89 2.76
C SER A 92 -2.37 7.82 1.59
N MET A 93 -1.12 8.16 1.32
CA MET A 93 -0.73 9.00 0.20
C MET A 93 0.55 8.45 -0.42
N SER A 94 0.47 8.13 -1.70
CA SER A 94 1.60 7.72 -2.51
C SER A 94 2.21 8.93 -3.17
N VAL A 95 3.54 8.92 -3.34
CA VAL A 95 4.23 10.05 -3.95
C VAL A 95 5.03 9.61 -5.16
N TYR A 96 4.81 10.35 -6.23
CA TYR A 96 5.46 10.18 -7.51
C TYR A 96 6.43 11.34 -7.73
N TYR A 97 7.61 11.02 -8.23
CA TYR A 97 8.58 12.02 -8.65
C TYR A 97 8.89 11.85 -10.12
N ARG A 98 9.20 12.96 -10.78
CA ARG A 98 9.64 12.94 -12.17
C ARG A 98 11.16 12.70 -12.20
N VAL A 99 11.59 11.61 -12.83
CA VAL A 99 13.01 11.29 -13.04
C VAL A 99 13.18 10.86 -14.48
N ASP A 100 14.10 11.49 -15.22
CA ASP A 100 14.31 11.29 -16.66
C ASP A 100 13.01 11.32 -17.48
N GLY A 101 12.15 12.28 -17.16
CA GLY A 101 10.85 12.46 -17.83
C GLY A 101 9.77 11.44 -17.45
N ARG A 102 10.05 10.46 -16.58
CA ARG A 102 9.11 9.42 -16.13
C ARG A 102 8.57 9.72 -14.75
N GLN A 103 7.28 9.46 -14.54
CA GLN A 103 6.66 9.50 -13.22
C GLN A 103 6.93 8.17 -12.51
N VAL A 104 7.69 8.20 -11.43
CA VAL A 104 8.09 7.00 -10.68
C VAL A 104 7.57 7.11 -9.25
N ARG A 105 6.82 6.10 -8.81
CA ARG A 105 6.37 6.02 -7.41
C ARG A 105 7.59 5.72 -6.54
N ARG A 106 7.83 6.56 -5.53
CA ARG A 106 9.01 6.42 -4.66
C ARG A 106 8.64 5.91 -3.29
N TRP A 107 7.57 6.44 -2.71
CA TRP A 107 7.15 6.06 -1.38
C TRP A 107 5.65 6.23 -1.17
N ASN A 108 5.18 5.71 -0.06
CA ASN A 108 3.81 5.81 0.42
C ASN A 108 3.81 6.03 1.93
N LEU A 109 3.11 7.08 2.37
CA LEU A 109 2.83 7.34 3.78
C LEU A 109 1.46 6.76 4.11
N SER A 110 1.38 5.95 5.16
CA SER A 110 0.14 5.34 5.65
C SER A 110 -0.08 5.71 7.11
N LEU A 111 -1.29 6.14 7.46
CA LEU A 111 -1.69 6.48 8.82
C LEU A 111 -2.91 5.66 9.22
N GLN A 112 -2.79 4.87 10.28
CA GLN A 112 -3.82 3.93 10.74
C GLN A 112 -4.33 4.29 12.13
N ASN A 113 -5.65 4.21 12.33
CA ASN A 113 -6.31 4.46 13.63
C ASN A 113 -6.54 3.19 14.48
N GLY A 114 -6.21 2.01 13.94
CA GLY A 114 -6.26 0.74 14.68
C GLY A 114 -5.07 0.61 15.65
N PRO A 115 -4.42 -0.56 15.80
CA PRO A 115 -3.07 -0.55 16.37
C PRO A 115 -2.26 0.46 15.56
N VAL A 116 -1.82 1.55 16.21
CA VAL A 116 -1.26 2.72 15.52
C VAL A 116 -0.09 2.25 14.68
N ARG A 117 -0.24 2.39 13.37
CA ARG A 117 0.75 2.05 12.35
C ARG A 117 0.83 3.22 11.40
N ASP A 118 1.74 4.10 11.75
CA ASP A 118 2.11 5.23 10.93
C ASP A 118 3.43 4.84 10.24
N ASP A 119 3.35 4.47 8.96
CA ASP A 119 4.46 3.85 8.25
C ASP A 119 4.82 4.65 7.00
N LEU A 120 6.11 4.81 6.76
CA LEU A 120 6.68 5.22 5.49
C LEU A 120 7.20 3.98 4.75
N SER A 121 6.64 3.69 3.58
CA SER A 121 7.03 2.55 2.75
C SER A 121 7.66 3.00 1.44
N PHE A 122 8.75 2.37 1.02
CA PHE A 122 9.46 2.72 -0.22
C PHE A 122 9.12 1.73 -1.35
N ALA A 123 8.74 2.25 -2.52
CA ALA A 123 8.24 1.44 -3.63
C ALA A 123 9.37 0.90 -4.52
N PHE A 124 10.28 0.09 -3.98
CA PHE A 124 11.47 -0.38 -4.70
C PHE A 124 11.15 -1.09 -6.01
N GLY A 125 10.05 -1.86 -6.10
CA GLY A 125 9.63 -2.46 -7.37
C GLY A 125 9.37 -1.43 -8.48
N SER A 126 8.80 -0.27 -8.13
CA SER A 126 8.62 0.84 -9.08
C SER A 126 9.94 1.50 -9.46
N ILE A 127 10.86 1.63 -8.50
CA ILE A 127 12.19 2.21 -8.73
C ILE A 127 12.98 1.31 -9.68
N THR A 128 13.07 0.02 -9.38
CA THR A 128 13.76 -1.00 -10.19
C THR A 128 13.18 -1.08 -11.59
N TYR A 129 11.84 -1.08 -11.73
CA TYR A 129 11.20 -1.15 -13.04
C TYR A 129 11.50 0.07 -13.93
N HIS A 130 11.50 1.29 -13.36
CA HIS A 130 11.64 2.51 -14.15
C HIS A 130 13.07 3.02 -14.30
N LEU A 131 13.93 2.78 -13.31
CA LEU A 131 15.31 3.28 -13.24
C LEU A 131 16.38 2.19 -13.27
N GLY A 132 15.99 0.91 -13.18
CA GLY A 132 16.92 -0.21 -13.13
C GLY A 132 17.42 -0.55 -11.73
N ARG A 133 18.08 -1.69 -11.64
CA ARG A 133 18.55 -2.31 -10.39
C ARG A 133 19.64 -1.49 -9.70
N ASP A 134 20.55 -0.87 -10.46
CA ASP A 134 21.68 -0.13 -9.89
C ASP A 134 21.20 1.12 -9.16
N MET A 135 20.23 1.84 -9.72
CA MET A 135 19.60 2.98 -9.06
C MET A 135 18.79 2.57 -7.83
N ALA A 136 18.15 1.39 -7.87
CA ALA A 136 17.50 0.84 -6.67
C ALA A 136 18.52 0.53 -5.58
N ALA A 137 19.65 -0.13 -5.91
CA ALA A 137 20.72 -0.42 -4.96
C ALA A 137 21.33 0.85 -4.35
N ALA A 138 21.64 1.84 -5.19
CA ALA A 138 22.11 3.15 -4.77
C ALA A 138 21.13 3.84 -3.80
N PHE A 139 19.83 3.81 -4.11
CA PHE A 139 18.81 4.36 -3.24
C PHE A 139 18.75 3.64 -1.89
N ALA A 140 18.78 2.30 -1.88
CA ALA A 140 18.82 1.53 -0.63
C ALA A 140 20.03 1.91 0.24
N ALA A 141 21.21 2.06 -0.35
CA ALA A 141 22.43 2.45 0.37
C ALA A 141 22.39 3.88 0.93
N SER A 142 21.59 4.77 0.32
CA SER A 142 21.44 6.16 0.75
C SER A 142 20.43 6.37 1.89
N LEU A 143 19.56 5.38 2.16
CA LEU A 143 18.56 5.48 3.21
C LEU A 143 19.21 5.39 4.61
N PRO A 144 18.64 6.05 5.64
CA PRO A 144 19.22 6.02 6.97
C PRO A 144 19.19 4.62 7.58
N ALA A 145 20.19 4.32 8.42
CA ALA A 145 20.32 3.07 9.14
C ALA A 145 19.38 2.98 10.36
N VAL A 146 18.08 3.09 10.13
CA VAL A 146 17.06 2.80 11.16
C VAL A 146 16.98 1.28 11.30
N PRO A 147 17.15 0.67 12.49
CA PRO A 147 17.24 -0.79 12.63
C PRO A 147 16.11 -1.57 11.93
N GLU A 148 14.87 -1.10 12.07
CA GLU A 148 13.68 -1.69 11.41
C GLU A 148 13.76 -1.65 9.87
N LEU A 149 14.39 -0.59 9.33
CA LEU A 149 14.56 -0.40 7.90
C LEU A 149 15.75 -1.20 7.37
N THR A 150 16.88 -1.19 8.10
CA THR A 150 18.13 -1.86 7.72
C THR A 150 17.92 -3.32 7.39
N GLU A 151 17.27 -4.09 8.28
CA GLU A 151 16.99 -5.51 8.06
C GLU A 151 16.18 -5.74 6.76
N LYS A 152 15.20 -4.87 6.50
CA LYS A 152 14.36 -4.96 5.29
C LYS A 152 15.12 -4.57 4.02
N LEU A 153 16.06 -3.62 4.12
CA LEU A 153 16.92 -3.19 3.02
C LEU A 153 17.95 -4.26 2.66
N GLU A 154 18.56 -4.92 3.65
CA GLU A 154 19.50 -6.04 3.46
C GLU A 154 18.85 -7.23 2.74
N ALA A 155 17.54 -7.42 2.93
CA ALA A 155 16.77 -8.47 2.25
C ALA A 155 16.37 -8.12 0.80
N LEU A 156 16.57 -6.88 0.33
CA LEU A 156 16.15 -6.45 -1.01
C LEU A 156 16.87 -7.15 -2.17
N PRO A 157 18.20 -7.38 -2.13
CA PRO A 157 18.91 -8.02 -3.24
C PRO A 157 18.37 -9.42 -3.55
N ALA A 158 18.00 -10.19 -2.51
CA ALA A 158 17.41 -11.52 -2.65
C ALA A 158 16.00 -11.49 -3.28
N LYS A 159 15.34 -10.33 -3.25
CA LYS A 159 14.02 -10.09 -3.86
C LYS A 159 14.13 -9.30 -5.17
N GLU A 160 15.33 -9.19 -5.74
CA GLU A 160 15.62 -8.39 -6.93
C GLU A 160 15.12 -6.94 -6.81
N TYR A 161 15.15 -6.38 -5.60
CA TYR A 161 14.60 -5.06 -5.30
C TYR A 161 13.12 -4.89 -5.68
N ASN A 162 12.34 -5.98 -5.67
CA ASN A 162 10.89 -5.96 -5.91
C ASN A 162 10.13 -6.12 -4.58
N ALA A 163 10.26 -5.13 -3.70
CA ALA A 163 9.60 -5.13 -2.40
C ALA A 163 9.22 -3.71 -1.94
N TRP A 164 8.58 -3.66 -0.77
CA TRP A 164 8.07 -2.44 -0.13
C TRP A 164 8.62 -2.33 1.30
N PRO A 165 9.95 -2.15 1.48
CA PRO A 165 10.51 -1.95 2.81
C PRO A 165 9.87 -0.72 3.44
N SER A 166 9.53 -0.83 4.72
CA SER A 166 8.86 0.21 5.47
C SER A 166 9.59 0.53 6.76
N VAL A 167 9.38 1.72 7.28
CA VAL A 167 9.80 2.14 8.61
C VAL A 167 8.65 2.82 9.31
N SER A 168 8.43 2.53 10.58
CA SER A 168 7.44 3.23 11.38
C SER A 168 7.92 4.67 11.67
N LEU A 169 7.00 5.64 11.62
CA LEU A 169 7.33 7.03 11.93
C LEU A 169 7.91 7.23 13.35
N PRO A 170 7.45 6.51 14.40
CA PRO A 170 8.09 6.57 15.71
C PRO A 170 9.54 6.07 15.71
N ALA A 171 9.85 5.00 14.96
CA ALA A 171 11.23 4.52 14.86
C ALA A 171 12.11 5.52 14.12
N LEU A 172 11.57 6.15 13.08
CA LEU A 172 12.26 7.23 12.35
C LEU A 172 12.45 8.48 13.23
N ALA A 173 11.45 8.87 14.01
CA ALA A 173 11.50 9.96 14.98
C ALA A 173 12.57 9.75 16.06
N SER A 174 12.84 8.50 16.41
CA SER A 174 13.86 8.14 17.39
C SER A 174 15.29 8.21 16.83
N GLN A 175 15.45 8.44 15.52
CA GLN A 175 16.75 8.51 14.87
C GLN A 175 17.19 9.95 14.62
N PRO A 176 18.31 10.40 15.21
CA PRO A 176 18.84 11.74 14.96
C PRO A 176 19.07 11.98 13.47
N GLY A 177 18.47 13.03 12.92
CA GLY A 177 18.59 13.38 11.50
C GLY A 177 17.91 12.41 10.53
N GLY A 178 17.04 11.52 11.01
CA GLY A 178 16.40 10.49 10.19
C GLY A 178 15.54 11.06 9.07
N LEU A 179 14.76 12.11 9.35
CA LEU A 179 13.96 12.81 8.35
C LEU A 179 14.84 13.44 7.26
N GLU A 180 15.83 14.21 7.67
CA GLU A 180 16.73 14.94 6.78
C GLU A 180 17.50 13.97 5.88
N SER A 181 17.90 12.81 6.42
CA SER A 181 18.53 11.72 5.67
C SER A 181 17.59 11.11 4.62
N ILE A 182 16.31 10.87 4.96
CA ILE A 182 15.32 10.36 3.99
C ILE A 182 15.05 11.37 2.89
N LEU A 183 14.86 12.64 3.23
CA LEU A 183 14.61 13.69 2.25
C LEU A 183 15.82 13.84 1.31
N SER A 184 17.04 13.81 1.85
CA SER A 184 18.28 13.81 1.06
C SER A 184 18.39 12.60 0.13
N ALA A 185 18.08 11.39 0.61
CA ALA A 185 18.07 10.17 -0.21
C ALA A 185 17.03 10.25 -1.35
N ILE A 186 15.84 10.76 -1.07
CA ILE A 186 14.81 11.00 -2.10
C ILE A 186 15.32 12.01 -3.11
N GLN A 187 15.89 13.14 -2.68
CA GLN A 187 16.41 14.16 -3.58
C GLN A 187 17.55 13.64 -4.45
N GLY A 188 18.50 12.90 -3.88
CA GLY A 188 19.59 12.28 -4.66
C GLY A 188 19.06 11.36 -5.76
N LEU A 189 18.01 10.58 -5.47
CA LEU A 189 17.33 9.75 -6.46
C LEU A 189 16.60 10.57 -7.53
N VAL A 190 16.01 11.72 -7.16
CA VAL A 190 15.34 12.63 -8.10
C VAL A 190 16.34 13.30 -9.04
N ASP A 191 17.47 13.73 -8.50
CA ASP A 191 18.57 14.36 -9.24
C ASP A 191 19.34 13.37 -10.12
N GLY A 192 19.04 12.08 -10.05
CA GLY A 192 19.77 11.03 -10.76
C GLY A 192 21.19 10.82 -10.25
N ARG A 193 21.49 11.26 -9.01
CA ARG A 193 22.81 11.05 -8.40
C ARG A 193 22.87 9.66 -7.79
N ALA A 194 23.73 8.80 -8.34
CA ALA A 194 24.24 7.68 -7.55
C ALA A 194 25.13 8.24 -6.42
N PRO A 195 25.10 7.66 -5.21
CA PRO A 195 26.04 8.05 -4.17
C PRO A 195 27.45 7.82 -4.69
N SER A 196 28.29 8.86 -4.60
CA SER A 196 29.72 8.76 -4.88
C SER A 196 30.31 7.67 -4.00
N ALA A 197 30.90 6.65 -4.63
CA ALA A 197 31.59 5.54 -3.99
C ALA A 197 32.80 6.00 -3.17
#